data_AF-A0A8H7TID2-F1
#
_entry.id   AF-A0A8H7TID2-F1
#
_cell.length_a   1.000
_cell.length_b   1.000
_cell.length_c   1.000
_cell.angle_alpha   90.00
_cell.angle_beta   90.00
_cell.angle_gamma   90.00
#
_symmetry.space_group_name_H-M   'P 1'
#
loop_
_entity.id
_entity.type
_entity.pdbx_description
1 polymer ?
#
loop_
_entity_poly.entity_id
_entity_poly.type
_entity_poly.pdbx_seq_one_letter_code
_entity_poly.pdbx_strand_id
1 'polypeptide(L)'
;MGSLNATDPATLPYWQVNIPPNDRERDCPLFLQNLKPKERAIIGTPDSEYHILTWDDVRQVIAINALDAFQRIPSDLRRYLAYNHYLKEKYGSVMNFVLRERLAWPEPIVPDGKPFEKENDVKILWNDWPYGIDAKIVHLVVWTKFDLEDDPKTDDLTDEARALIEDFVGRTFRHVVGDDNVIWFKNWRSLKSINSVEHFHVMLYDPDPEFVNKITNGDVPLSQKV
;
A
#
# COMPACT_ATOMS: atom_id res chain seq x y z
N MET A 1 -35.59 -4.75 31.72
CA MET A 1 -34.63 -5.86 31.58
C MET A 1 -34.80 -6.44 30.19
N GLY A 2 -33.69 -6.61 29.47
CA GLY A 2 -33.66 -7.14 28.10
C GLY A 2 -32.75 -6.31 27.20
N SER A 3 -31.47 -6.22 27.55
CA SER A 3 -30.44 -5.70 26.65
C SER A 3 -30.37 -6.64 25.46
N LEU A 4 -30.60 -6.15 24.25
CA LEU A 4 -30.45 -6.95 23.04
C LEU A 4 -28.98 -7.37 22.94
N ASN A 5 -28.80 -8.68 22.99
CA ASN A 5 -27.52 -9.36 23.10
C ASN A 5 -26.57 -8.92 21.99
N ALA A 6 -25.33 -8.61 22.37
CA ALA A 6 -24.21 -8.57 21.44
C ALA A 6 -24.21 -9.89 20.67
N THR A 7 -24.43 -9.81 19.35
CA THR A 7 -24.33 -10.97 18.47
C THR A 7 -22.88 -11.43 18.50
N ASP A 8 -22.66 -12.70 18.84
CA ASP A 8 -21.34 -13.34 18.78
C ASP A 8 -20.73 -13.10 17.39
N PRO A 9 -19.51 -12.52 17.28
CA PRO A 9 -18.82 -12.33 16.00
C PRO A 9 -18.80 -13.59 15.13
N ALA A 10 -18.78 -14.78 15.74
CA ALA A 10 -18.79 -16.07 15.06
C ALA A 10 -20.08 -16.36 14.25
N THR A 11 -21.14 -15.56 14.43
CA THR A 11 -22.43 -15.74 13.74
C THR A 11 -22.71 -14.69 12.67
N LEU A 12 -21.87 -13.66 12.56
CA LEU A 12 -22.07 -12.58 11.61
C LEU A 12 -21.66 -13.00 10.20
N PRO A 13 -22.39 -12.57 9.16
CA PRO A 13 -21.87 -12.67 7.80
C PRO A 13 -20.59 -11.83 7.69
N TYR A 14 -19.62 -12.28 6.89
CA TYR A 14 -18.29 -11.66 6.83
C TYR A 14 -18.33 -10.15 6.57
N TRP A 15 -19.29 -9.65 5.78
CA TRP A 15 -19.44 -8.22 5.48
C TRP A 15 -20.01 -7.38 6.62
N GLN A 16 -20.36 -7.98 7.76
CA GLN A 16 -20.80 -7.29 8.98
C GLN A 16 -19.77 -7.38 10.11
N VAL A 17 -18.69 -8.14 9.93
CA VAL A 17 -17.58 -8.19 10.89
C VAL A 17 -16.88 -6.82 10.94
N ASN A 18 -16.47 -6.39 12.13
CA ASN A 18 -15.96 -5.04 12.44
C ASN A 18 -16.93 -3.88 12.17
N ILE A 19 -18.21 -4.16 11.90
CA ILE A 19 -19.24 -3.12 11.72
C ILE A 19 -20.07 -2.96 13.00
N PRO A 20 -20.18 -1.73 13.56
CA PRO A 20 -21.05 -1.46 14.69
C PRO A 20 -22.49 -1.90 14.39
N PRO A 21 -23.24 -2.46 15.37
CA PRO A 21 -24.58 -3.01 15.12
C PRO A 21 -25.54 -2.06 14.42
N ASN A 22 -25.45 -0.75 14.68
CA ASN A 22 -26.33 0.27 14.09
C ASN A 22 -26.01 0.57 12.62
N ASP A 23 -24.80 0.25 12.17
CA ASP A 23 -24.31 0.54 10.81
C ASP A 23 -24.33 -0.72 9.91
N ARG A 24 -24.84 -1.85 10.43
CA ARG A 24 -24.91 -3.11 9.68
C ARG A 24 -26.00 -3.07 8.64
N GLU A 25 -25.58 -3.19 7.39
CA GLU A 25 -26.50 -3.40 6.27
C GLU A 25 -26.96 -4.86 6.18
N ARG A 26 -28.23 -5.06 5.82
CA ARG A 26 -28.82 -6.39 5.64
C ARG A 26 -28.12 -7.16 4.51
N ASP A 27 -27.92 -6.48 3.38
CA ASP A 27 -27.38 -7.08 2.16
C ASP A 27 -25.87 -6.82 2.07
N CYS A 28 -25.15 -7.69 1.35
CA CYS A 28 -23.72 -7.52 1.14
C CYS A 28 -23.46 -6.33 0.19
N PRO A 29 -22.67 -5.32 0.59
CA PRO A 29 -22.35 -4.17 -0.27
C PRO A 29 -21.72 -4.60 -1.59
N LEU A 30 -22.04 -3.89 -2.68
CA LEU A 30 -21.59 -4.22 -4.04
C LEU A 30 -20.07 -4.44 -4.14
N PHE A 31 -19.29 -3.59 -3.46
CA PHE A 31 -17.82 -3.66 -3.44
C PHE A 31 -17.25 -4.88 -2.69
N LEU A 32 -18.09 -5.68 -2.02
CA LEU A 32 -17.71 -6.91 -1.33
C LEU A 32 -18.29 -8.18 -1.98
N GLN A 33 -19.21 -8.09 -2.95
CA GLN A 33 -19.91 -9.27 -3.45
C GLN A 33 -19.01 -10.27 -4.20
N ASN A 34 -17.94 -9.79 -4.84
CA ASN A 34 -17.08 -10.59 -5.74
C ASN A 34 -15.61 -10.66 -5.27
N LEU A 35 -15.39 -10.83 -3.97
CA LEU A 35 -14.04 -10.92 -3.40
C LEU A 35 -13.38 -12.28 -3.66
N LYS A 36 -12.05 -12.27 -3.77
CA LYS A 36 -11.26 -13.49 -3.75
C LYS A 36 -11.43 -14.20 -2.38
N PRO A 37 -11.26 -15.54 -2.30
CA PRO A 37 -11.39 -16.26 -1.05
C PRO A 37 -10.52 -15.71 0.09
N LYS A 38 -9.26 -15.32 -0.21
CA LYS A 38 -8.34 -14.69 0.76
C LYS A 38 -8.88 -13.37 1.30
N GLU A 39 -9.36 -12.48 0.43
CA GLU A 39 -9.94 -11.18 0.83
C GLU A 39 -11.20 -11.37 1.68
N ARG A 40 -12.08 -12.30 1.29
CA ARG A 40 -13.29 -12.62 2.06
C ARG A 40 -12.96 -13.14 3.46
N ALA A 41 -11.94 -13.99 3.57
CA ALA A 41 -11.46 -14.50 4.86
C ALA A 41 -10.91 -13.37 5.74
N ILE A 42 -10.09 -12.47 5.18
CA ILE A 42 -9.54 -11.33 5.92
C ILE A 42 -10.68 -10.41 6.41
N ILE A 43 -11.62 -10.02 5.54
CA ILE A 43 -12.75 -9.15 5.93
C ILE A 43 -13.60 -9.79 7.03
N GLY A 44 -13.75 -11.11 7.01
CA GLY A 44 -14.49 -11.86 8.02
C GLY A 44 -13.76 -12.06 9.35
N THR A 45 -12.55 -11.55 9.50
CA THR A 45 -11.75 -11.65 10.72
C THR A 45 -11.93 -10.38 11.58
N PRO A 46 -12.19 -10.50 12.90
CA PRO A 46 -12.21 -9.34 13.78
C PRO A 46 -10.85 -8.61 13.79
N ASP A 47 -10.86 -7.28 13.84
CA ASP A 47 -9.62 -6.48 13.90
C ASP A 47 -8.75 -6.86 15.10
N SER A 48 -9.38 -7.24 16.23
CA SER A 48 -8.69 -7.70 17.43
C SER A 48 -7.91 -9.00 17.26
N GLU A 49 -8.20 -9.78 16.23
CA GLU A 49 -7.48 -11.02 15.90
C GLU A 49 -6.37 -10.79 14.87
N TYR A 50 -6.26 -9.58 14.32
CA TYR A 50 -5.21 -9.25 13.38
C TYR A 50 -3.87 -9.03 14.10
N HIS A 51 -2.82 -9.70 13.62
CA HIS A 51 -1.45 -9.50 14.12
C HIS A 51 -0.80 -8.31 13.41
N ILE A 52 -0.54 -7.24 14.16
CA ILE A 52 0.20 -6.08 13.66
C ILE A 52 1.68 -6.47 13.49
N LEU A 53 2.18 -6.38 12.26
CA LEU A 53 3.57 -6.72 11.96
C LEU A 53 4.52 -5.69 12.56
N THR A 54 5.45 -6.15 13.38
CA THR A 54 6.55 -5.35 13.93
C THR A 54 7.62 -5.08 12.87
N TRP A 55 8.59 -4.20 13.16
CA TRP A 55 9.71 -3.97 12.25
C TRP A 55 10.49 -5.25 11.94
N ASP A 56 10.68 -6.12 12.94
CA ASP A 56 11.36 -7.40 12.76
C ASP A 56 10.57 -8.34 11.86
N ASP A 57 9.24 -8.40 12.03
CA ASP A 57 8.36 -9.16 11.14
C ASP A 57 8.45 -8.66 9.70
N VAL A 58 8.40 -7.34 9.48
CA VAL A 58 8.53 -6.71 8.16
C VAL A 58 9.87 -7.06 7.51
N ARG A 59 10.98 -6.94 8.25
CA ARG A 59 12.31 -7.31 7.75
C ARG A 59 12.39 -8.78 7.38
N GLN A 60 11.83 -9.66 8.21
CA GLN A 60 11.79 -11.09 7.93
C GLN A 60 10.96 -11.41 6.68
N VAL A 61 9.77 -10.84 6.56
CA VAL A 61 8.89 -11.01 5.39
C VAL A 61 9.61 -10.66 4.10
N ILE A 62 10.31 -9.53 4.06
CA ILE A 62 11.06 -9.10 2.87
C ILE A 62 12.29 -9.99 2.64
N ALA A 63 13.02 -10.36 3.69
CA ALA A 63 14.21 -11.22 3.57
C ALA A 63 13.90 -12.59 2.95
N ILE A 64 12.71 -13.16 3.20
CA ILE A 64 12.27 -14.43 2.61
C ILE A 64 11.35 -14.25 1.39
N ASN A 65 11.17 -13.02 0.90
CA ASN A 65 10.28 -12.66 -0.20
C ASN A 65 8.82 -13.13 -0.03
N ALA A 66 8.31 -13.18 1.20
CA ALA A 66 6.93 -13.60 1.51
C ALA A 66 5.95 -12.41 1.49
N LEU A 67 5.99 -11.60 0.42
CA LEU A 67 5.26 -10.33 0.33
C LEU A 67 3.74 -10.48 0.47
N ASP A 68 3.18 -11.68 0.29
CA ASP A 68 1.77 -11.97 0.47
C ASP A 68 1.32 -11.98 1.95
N ALA A 69 2.27 -11.98 2.88
CA ALA A 69 2.05 -11.75 4.31
C ALA A 69 1.66 -10.30 4.61
N PHE A 70 2.04 -9.35 3.74
CA PHE A 70 1.62 -7.97 3.87
C PHE A 70 0.12 -7.81 3.56
N GLN A 71 -0.65 -7.71 4.63
CA GLN A 71 -2.09 -7.55 4.58
C GLN A 71 -2.49 -6.25 5.28
N ARG A 72 -3.71 -5.79 5.00
CA ARG A 72 -4.31 -4.68 5.73
C ARG A 72 -5.10 -5.25 6.91
N ILE A 73 -5.23 -4.47 7.96
CA ILE A 73 -6.21 -4.73 9.02
C ILE A 73 -7.59 -4.93 8.35
N PRO A 74 -8.43 -5.89 8.78
CA PRO A 74 -9.69 -6.21 8.12
C PRO A 74 -10.59 -5.00 7.84
N SER A 75 -10.76 -4.10 8.81
CA SER A 75 -11.50 -2.86 8.62
C SER A 75 -10.88 -1.92 7.58
N ASP A 76 -9.55 -1.79 7.54
CA ASP A 76 -8.86 -0.99 6.52
C ASP A 76 -8.92 -1.64 5.13
N LEU A 77 -8.88 -2.97 5.03
CA LEU A 77 -9.12 -3.66 3.77
C LEU A 77 -10.52 -3.35 3.24
N ARG A 78 -11.53 -3.34 4.13
CA ARG A 78 -12.91 -2.97 3.75
C ARG A 78 -12.96 -1.55 3.21
N ARG A 79 -12.37 -0.59 3.92
CA ARG A 79 -12.33 0.83 3.52
C ARG A 79 -11.60 1.00 2.19
N TYR A 80 -10.48 0.33 2.00
CA TYR A 80 -9.73 0.29 0.74
C TYR A 80 -10.58 -0.24 -0.44
N LEU A 81 -11.31 -1.34 -0.24
CA LEU A 81 -12.17 -1.91 -1.28
C LEU A 81 -13.35 -0.97 -1.63
N ALA A 82 -13.98 -0.37 -0.62
CA ALA A 82 -15.02 0.62 -0.80
C ALA A 82 -14.50 1.84 -1.60
N TYR A 83 -13.33 2.35 -1.22
CA TYR A 83 -12.72 3.49 -1.89
C TYR A 83 -12.31 3.16 -3.33
N ASN A 84 -11.76 1.97 -3.57
CA ASN A 84 -11.45 1.52 -4.93
C ASN A 84 -12.69 1.38 -5.81
N HIS A 85 -13.82 0.95 -5.25
CA HIS A 85 -15.10 0.94 -5.97
C HIS A 85 -15.50 2.36 -6.38
N TYR A 86 -15.48 3.30 -5.44
CA TYR A 86 -15.73 4.71 -5.69
C TYR A 86 -14.80 5.30 -6.76
N LEU A 87 -13.50 5.02 -6.69
CA LEU A 87 -12.53 5.49 -7.68
C LEU A 87 -12.81 4.95 -9.07
N LYS A 88 -13.20 3.67 -9.19
CA LYS A 88 -13.57 3.07 -10.49
C LYS A 88 -14.82 3.73 -11.06
N GLU A 89 -15.83 4.02 -10.25
CA GLU A 89 -17.05 4.70 -10.70
C GLU A 89 -16.77 6.15 -11.14
N LYS A 90 -15.95 6.88 -10.38
CA LYS A 90 -15.71 8.30 -10.62
C LYS A 90 -14.64 8.60 -11.66
N TYR A 91 -13.56 7.82 -11.69
CA TYR A 91 -12.38 8.08 -12.52
C TYR A 91 -12.20 7.03 -13.64
N GLY A 92 -13.07 6.01 -13.71
CA GLY A 92 -12.98 4.88 -14.62
C GLY A 92 -11.96 3.82 -14.20
N SER A 93 -10.89 4.21 -13.51
CA SER A 93 -9.91 3.29 -12.92
C SER A 93 -9.17 3.95 -11.76
N VAL A 94 -8.61 3.13 -10.87
CA VAL A 94 -7.71 3.60 -9.81
C VAL A 94 -6.46 4.25 -10.41
N MET A 95 -5.96 3.74 -11.54
CA MET A 95 -4.78 4.33 -12.21
C MET A 95 -5.06 5.75 -12.70
N ASN A 96 -6.21 5.98 -13.33
CA ASN A 96 -6.57 7.30 -13.82
C ASN A 96 -6.62 8.31 -12.67
N PHE A 97 -7.13 7.89 -11.51
CA PHE A 97 -7.08 8.70 -10.29
C PHE A 97 -5.64 8.97 -9.85
N VAL A 98 -4.79 7.94 -9.73
CA VAL A 98 -3.38 8.11 -9.31
C VAL A 98 -2.65 9.07 -10.25
N LEU A 99 -2.74 8.87 -11.57
CA LEU A 99 -2.09 9.73 -12.56
C LEU A 99 -2.54 11.18 -12.47
N ARG A 100 -3.85 11.42 -12.38
CA ARG A 100 -4.43 12.77 -12.44
C ARG A 100 -4.32 13.50 -11.10
N GLU A 101 -4.62 12.83 -10.00
CA GLU A 101 -4.82 13.46 -8.69
C GLU A 101 -3.63 13.28 -7.74
N ARG A 102 -2.88 12.17 -7.83
CA ARG A 102 -1.72 11.92 -6.95
C ARG A 102 -0.41 12.35 -7.61
N LEU A 103 -0.18 11.88 -8.84
CA LEU A 103 1.06 12.13 -9.58
C LEU A 103 1.01 13.44 -10.36
N ALA A 104 -0.13 13.83 -10.90
CA ALA A 104 -0.29 15.02 -11.73
C ALA A 104 0.76 15.09 -12.87
N TRP A 105 1.14 13.93 -13.41
CA TRP A 105 2.04 13.85 -14.56
C TRP A 105 1.23 13.95 -15.86
N PRO A 106 1.57 14.89 -16.76
CA PRO A 106 0.87 15.02 -18.03
C PRO A 106 1.15 13.80 -18.92
N GLU A 107 0.15 13.38 -19.68
CA GLU A 107 0.31 12.33 -20.69
C GLU A 107 0.79 12.93 -22.03
N PRO A 108 1.71 12.29 -22.77
CA PRO A 108 2.39 11.03 -22.41
C PRO A 108 3.42 11.25 -21.30
N ILE A 109 3.57 10.25 -20.42
CA ILE A 109 4.57 10.26 -19.35
C ILE A 109 5.92 9.94 -19.98
N VAL A 110 6.82 10.91 -19.98
CA VAL A 110 8.17 10.77 -20.53
C VAL A 110 9.17 11.18 -19.44
N PRO A 111 10.17 10.35 -19.12
CA PRO A 111 11.23 10.74 -18.21
C PRO A 111 12.10 11.83 -18.82
N ASP A 112 12.50 12.81 -18.00
CA ASP A 112 13.36 13.93 -18.37
C ASP A 112 14.84 13.51 -18.47
N GLY A 113 15.24 12.40 -17.83
CA GLY A 113 16.60 11.88 -17.85
C GLY A 113 16.69 10.37 -17.72
N LYS A 114 17.89 9.88 -17.37
CA LYS A 114 18.10 8.47 -17.01
C LYS A 114 17.40 8.14 -15.68
N PRO A 115 17.17 6.85 -15.38
CA PRO A 115 16.64 6.43 -14.09
C PRO A 115 17.32 7.11 -12.90
N PHE A 116 16.51 7.74 -12.04
CA PHE A 116 16.94 8.47 -10.83
C PHE A 116 17.91 9.65 -11.07
N GLU A 117 18.04 10.16 -12.30
CA GLU A 117 18.88 11.33 -12.61
C GLU A 117 18.18 12.66 -12.34
N LYS A 118 16.87 12.74 -12.61
CA LYS A 118 16.05 13.96 -12.45
C LYS A 118 15.02 13.76 -11.36
N GLU A 119 14.99 14.69 -10.40
CA GLU A 119 14.01 14.67 -9.30
C GLU A 119 12.56 14.69 -9.81
N ASN A 120 12.29 15.40 -10.91
CA ASN A 120 10.96 15.48 -11.52
C ASN A 120 10.43 14.14 -12.07
N ASP A 121 11.30 13.15 -12.27
CA ASP A 121 10.92 11.82 -12.75
C ASP A 121 10.52 10.86 -11.63
N VAL A 122 10.62 11.32 -10.38
CA VAL A 122 10.30 10.54 -9.19
C VAL A 122 9.31 11.31 -8.33
N LYS A 123 8.36 10.58 -7.72
CA LYS A 123 7.49 11.15 -6.70
C LYS A 123 7.38 10.21 -5.51
N ILE A 124 7.70 10.71 -4.33
CA ILE A 124 7.64 9.96 -3.07
C ILE A 124 6.37 10.40 -2.36
N LEU A 125 5.44 9.46 -2.16
CA LEU A 125 4.16 9.72 -1.52
C LEU A 125 3.96 8.74 -0.36
N TRP A 126 3.04 9.06 0.53
CA TRP A 126 2.54 8.05 1.46
C TRP A 126 1.80 6.95 0.70
N ASN A 127 1.88 5.72 1.21
CA ASN A 127 0.91 4.72 0.78
C ASN A 127 -0.48 5.14 1.26
N ASP A 128 -1.39 5.37 0.32
CA ASP A 128 -2.75 5.81 0.60
C ASP A 128 -3.51 4.84 1.51
N TRP A 129 -3.17 3.55 1.44
CA TRP A 129 -3.79 2.48 2.20
C TRP A 129 -2.68 1.54 2.71
N PRO A 130 -1.99 1.91 3.80
CA PRO A 130 -0.86 1.15 4.32
C PRO A 130 -1.30 -0.23 4.84
N TYR A 131 -0.32 -1.11 5.05
CA TYR A 131 -0.55 -2.43 5.64
C TYR A 131 -0.82 -2.36 7.15
N GLY A 132 -1.29 -3.46 7.73
CA GLY A 132 -1.41 -3.63 9.17
C GLY A 132 -0.04 -3.87 9.80
N ILE A 133 0.74 -2.80 9.93
CA ILE A 133 2.11 -2.76 10.44
C ILE A 133 2.18 -1.80 11.62
N ASP A 134 3.23 -1.90 12.42
CA ASP A 134 3.50 -1.03 13.57
C ASP A 134 3.39 0.46 13.14
N ALA A 135 2.70 1.27 13.95
CA ALA A 135 2.47 2.69 13.69
C ALA A 135 3.76 3.53 13.61
N LYS A 136 4.87 3.03 14.14
CA LYS A 136 6.21 3.61 13.95
C LYS A 136 6.76 3.43 12.54
N ILE A 137 6.21 2.51 11.75
CA ILE A 137 6.67 2.22 10.40
C ILE A 137 5.95 3.14 9.42
N VAL A 138 6.71 4.03 8.79
CA VAL A 138 6.23 4.90 7.73
C VAL A 138 6.28 4.14 6.41
N HIS A 139 5.11 3.92 5.80
CA HIS A 139 4.98 3.21 4.51
C HIS A 139 4.83 4.21 3.36
N LEU A 140 5.88 4.34 2.56
CA LEU A 140 5.93 5.19 1.39
C LEU A 140 5.84 4.38 0.09
N VAL A 141 5.46 5.08 -0.98
CA VAL A 141 5.49 4.59 -2.36
C VAL A 141 6.32 5.57 -3.18
N VAL A 142 7.33 5.03 -3.86
CA VAL A 142 8.17 5.78 -4.79
C VAL A 142 7.70 5.45 -6.20
N TRP A 143 7.15 6.45 -6.88
CA TRP A 143 6.67 6.36 -8.26
C TRP A 143 7.72 6.88 -9.23
N THR A 144 7.89 6.21 -10.38
CA THR A 144 8.87 6.57 -11.41
C THR A 144 8.21 6.80 -12.77
N LYS A 145 8.70 7.78 -13.54
CA LYS A 145 8.32 7.97 -14.96
C LYS A 145 9.00 7.00 -15.92
N PHE A 146 10.03 6.30 -15.45
CA PHE A 146 10.81 5.34 -16.20
C PHE A 146 10.54 3.92 -15.70
N ASP A 147 10.82 2.95 -16.57
CA ASP A 147 10.65 1.54 -16.26
C ASP A 147 11.74 1.03 -15.30
N LEU A 148 11.36 0.08 -14.46
CA LEU A 148 12.26 -0.69 -13.61
C LEU A 148 12.29 -2.11 -14.16
N GLU A 149 13.31 -2.41 -14.98
CA GLU A 149 13.39 -3.64 -15.76
C GLU A 149 13.33 -4.90 -14.88
N ASP A 150 12.46 -5.82 -15.26
CA ASP A 150 12.31 -7.14 -14.65
C ASP A 150 13.11 -8.17 -15.46
N ASP A 151 13.84 -9.07 -14.80
CA ASP A 151 14.48 -10.25 -15.38
C ASP A 151 13.39 -11.22 -15.90
N PRO A 152 13.36 -11.48 -17.22
CA PRO A 152 12.33 -12.32 -17.84
C PRO A 152 12.37 -13.78 -17.39
N LYS A 153 13.43 -14.23 -16.71
CA LYS A 153 13.57 -15.62 -16.22
C LYS A 153 13.08 -15.81 -14.80
N THR A 154 13.16 -14.78 -13.97
CA THR A 154 12.94 -14.88 -12.51
C THR A 154 11.72 -14.12 -12.03
N ASP A 155 11.11 -13.25 -12.87
CA ASP A 155 10.05 -12.30 -12.48
C ASP A 155 10.50 -11.35 -11.34
N ASP A 156 11.81 -11.23 -11.13
CA ASP A 156 12.49 -10.29 -10.23
C ASP A 156 13.06 -9.11 -11.03
N LEU A 157 13.55 -8.06 -10.38
CA LEU A 157 14.33 -6.99 -11.01
C LEU A 157 15.63 -7.53 -11.62
N THR A 158 16.09 -6.92 -12.71
CA THR A 158 17.48 -7.11 -13.16
C THR A 158 18.46 -6.61 -12.10
N ASP A 159 19.69 -7.15 -12.10
CA ASP A 159 20.74 -6.71 -11.16
C ASP A 159 21.03 -5.21 -11.33
N GLU A 160 20.98 -4.70 -12.56
CA GLU A 160 21.15 -3.28 -12.87
C GLU A 160 20.02 -2.43 -12.28
N ALA A 161 18.75 -2.83 -12.47
CA ALA A 161 17.61 -2.10 -11.93
C ALA A 161 17.61 -2.12 -10.40
N ARG A 162 17.97 -3.25 -9.78
CA ARG A 162 18.13 -3.39 -8.33
C ARG A 162 19.22 -2.48 -7.80
N ALA A 163 20.38 -2.43 -8.45
CA ALA A 163 21.49 -1.56 -8.04
C ALA A 163 21.10 -0.06 -8.12
N LEU A 164 20.33 0.34 -9.13
CA LEU A 164 19.82 1.71 -9.25
C LEU A 164 18.88 2.09 -8.09
N ILE A 165 17.98 1.18 -7.71
CA ILE A 165 17.08 1.40 -6.56
C ILE A 165 17.87 1.43 -5.26
N GLU A 166 18.82 0.51 -5.05
CA GLU A 166 19.66 0.49 -3.85
C GLU A 166 20.45 1.79 -3.66
N ASP A 167 21.05 2.31 -4.72
CA ASP A 167 21.77 3.58 -4.68
C ASP A 167 20.84 4.77 -4.39
N PHE A 168 19.68 4.82 -5.05
CA PHE A 168 18.66 5.84 -4.78
C PHE A 168 18.16 5.79 -3.33
N VAL A 169 17.86 4.60 -2.81
CA VAL A 169 17.38 4.40 -1.44
C VAL A 169 18.47 4.75 -0.42
N GLY A 170 19.71 4.37 -0.70
CA GLY A 170 20.89 4.72 0.09
C GLY A 170 21.03 6.23 0.25
N ARG A 171 21.04 6.94 -0.87
CA ARG A 171 21.23 8.41 -0.91
C ARG A 171 20.06 9.19 -0.32
N THR A 172 18.83 8.69 -0.51
CA THR A 172 17.60 9.43 -0.17
C THR A 172 17.15 9.19 1.27
N PHE A 173 17.25 7.94 1.76
CA PHE A 173 16.67 7.55 3.04
C PHE A 173 17.71 7.08 4.05
N ARG A 174 18.62 6.17 3.66
CA ARG A 174 19.54 5.52 4.62
C ARG A 174 20.50 6.50 5.29
N HIS A 175 21.00 7.51 4.56
CA HIS A 175 21.84 8.56 5.15
C HIS A 175 21.17 9.37 6.26
N VAL A 176 19.83 9.41 6.31
CA VAL A 176 19.07 10.19 7.29
C VAL A 176 18.54 9.29 8.41
N VAL A 177 17.95 8.14 8.05
CA VAL A 177 17.21 7.26 8.98
C VAL A 177 18.09 6.13 9.53
N GLY A 178 19.21 5.82 8.87
CA GLY A 178 20.11 4.71 9.19
C GLY A 178 19.77 3.44 8.41
N ASP A 179 20.79 2.71 7.99
CA ASP A 179 20.67 1.54 7.11
C ASP A 179 19.71 0.46 7.65
N ASP A 180 19.77 0.17 8.95
CA ASP A 180 18.95 -0.85 9.61
C ASP A 180 17.46 -0.46 9.75
N ASN A 181 17.12 0.81 9.50
CA ASN A 181 15.79 1.38 9.66
C ASN A 181 15.12 1.68 8.32
N VAL A 182 15.70 1.23 7.19
CA VAL A 182 15.15 1.41 5.85
C VAL A 182 15.10 0.09 5.12
N ILE A 183 13.92 -0.28 4.64
CA ILE A 183 13.74 -1.43 3.77
C ILE A 183 12.85 -1.05 2.59
N TRP A 184 13.07 -1.71 1.46
CA TRP A 184 12.26 -1.49 0.26
C TRP A 184 11.92 -2.82 -0.40
N PHE A 185 10.83 -2.84 -1.14
CA PHE A 185 10.41 -3.98 -1.93
C PHE A 185 9.57 -3.52 -3.12
N LYS A 186 9.51 -4.32 -4.18
CA LYS A 186 8.67 -4.11 -5.35
C LYS A 186 7.66 -5.26 -5.42
N ASN A 187 6.39 -4.95 -5.66
CA ASN A 187 5.38 -5.99 -5.89
C ASN A 187 5.52 -6.56 -7.31
N TRP A 188 5.67 -7.89 -7.41
CA TRP A 188 5.95 -8.61 -8.65
C TRP A 188 4.78 -8.57 -9.65
N ARG A 189 5.07 -8.94 -10.91
CA ARG A 189 4.16 -8.83 -12.06
C ARG A 189 2.83 -9.57 -11.87
N SER A 190 2.82 -10.64 -11.09
CA SER A 190 1.59 -11.39 -10.73
C SER A 190 0.62 -10.63 -9.80
N LEU A 191 1.07 -9.54 -9.15
CA LEU A 191 0.26 -8.63 -8.33
C LEU A 191 0.06 -7.25 -8.98
N LYS A 192 0.81 -6.94 -10.06
CA LYS A 192 0.66 -5.68 -10.81
C LYS A 192 -0.72 -5.64 -11.46
N SER A 193 -1.58 -4.75 -10.96
CA SER A 193 -2.87 -4.50 -11.62
C SER A 193 -2.75 -3.55 -12.82
N ILE A 194 -1.58 -2.94 -13.07
CA ILE A 194 -1.47 -1.78 -13.97
C ILE A 194 -0.06 -1.64 -14.58
N ASN A 195 0.03 -1.44 -15.91
CA ASN A 195 1.27 -1.37 -16.71
C ASN A 195 1.80 0.06 -17.01
N SER A 196 1.18 1.12 -16.50
CA SER A 196 1.46 2.49 -17.00
C SER A 196 2.35 3.35 -16.10
N VAL A 197 2.58 2.97 -14.84
CA VAL A 197 3.55 3.66 -13.95
C VAL A 197 4.17 2.66 -12.99
N GLU A 198 5.50 2.56 -13.02
CA GLU A 198 6.25 1.72 -12.12
C GLU A 198 6.38 2.37 -10.74
N HIS A 199 6.42 1.55 -9.71
CA HIS A 199 6.61 1.98 -8.33
C HIS A 199 7.21 0.88 -7.49
N PHE A 200 7.85 1.28 -6.40
CA PHE A 200 8.29 0.39 -5.33
C PHE A 200 7.92 1.00 -3.98
N HIS A 201 7.90 0.16 -2.95
CA HIS A 201 7.58 0.56 -1.60
C HIS A 201 8.86 0.78 -0.81
N VAL A 202 8.87 1.81 0.02
CA VAL A 202 9.91 2.06 1.02
C VAL A 202 9.23 2.11 2.38
N MET A 203 9.77 1.39 3.34
CA MET A 203 9.34 1.44 4.74
C MET A 203 10.49 1.99 5.59
N LEU A 204 10.17 2.96 6.43
CA LEU A 204 11.10 3.62 7.34
C LEU A 204 10.67 3.34 8.78
N TYR A 205 11.58 2.90 9.63
CA TYR A 205 11.28 2.66 11.05
C TYR A 205 11.56 3.90 11.90
N ASP A 206 10.52 4.40 12.56
CA ASP A 206 10.55 5.54 13.49
C ASP A 206 11.33 6.77 12.98
N PRO A 207 11.15 7.20 11.70
CA PRO A 207 11.89 8.35 11.17
C PRO A 207 11.41 9.66 11.80
N ASP A 208 12.24 10.70 11.72
CA ASP A 208 11.84 12.06 12.05
C ASP A 208 10.62 12.50 11.20
N PRO A 209 9.48 12.87 11.80
CA PRO A 209 8.31 13.35 11.06
C PRO A 209 8.58 14.55 10.15
N GLU A 210 9.53 15.43 10.50
CA GLU A 210 9.90 16.56 9.64
C GLU A 210 10.58 16.10 8.36
N PHE A 211 11.42 15.06 8.44
CA PHE A 211 12.02 14.43 7.27
C PHE A 211 10.96 13.83 6.35
N VAL A 212 9.99 13.10 6.94
CA VAL A 212 8.89 12.50 6.16
C VAL A 212 8.05 13.57 5.49
N ASN A 213 7.68 14.64 6.21
CA ASN A 213 6.93 15.75 5.64
C ASN A 213 7.69 16.45 4.49
N LYS A 214 9.01 16.61 4.62
CA LYS A 214 9.85 17.20 3.57
C LYS A 214 9.91 16.30 2.34
N ILE A 215 10.20 15.01 2.51
CA ILE A 215 10.42 14.09 1.38
C ILE A 215 9.14 13.79 0.61
N THR A 216 7.98 13.86 1.28
CA THR A 216 6.67 13.70 0.62
C THR A 216 6.03 15.02 0.20
N ASN A 217 6.72 16.15 0.38
CA ASN A 217 6.21 17.50 0.11
C ASN A 217 4.84 17.78 0.79
N GLY A 218 4.69 17.36 2.04
CA GLY A 218 3.47 17.52 2.83
C GLY A 218 2.31 16.62 2.40
N ASP A 219 2.57 15.54 1.66
CA ASP A 219 1.54 14.57 1.31
C ASP A 219 0.94 13.93 2.57
N VAL A 220 -0.34 13.57 2.46
CA VAL A 220 -1.10 12.89 3.52
C VAL A 220 -1.87 11.74 2.85
N PRO A 221 -1.80 10.51 3.39
CA PRO A 221 -2.44 9.34 2.79
C PRO A 221 -3.95 9.47 2.78
N LEU A 222 -4.59 8.92 1.74
CA LEU A 222 -6.05 8.99 1.60
C LEU A 222 -6.80 8.31 2.75
N SER A 223 -6.27 7.22 3.32
CA SER A 223 -6.85 6.55 4.49
C SER A 223 -7.03 7.45 5.73
N GLN A 224 -6.37 8.61 5.79
CA GLN A 224 -6.56 9.60 6.85
C GLN A 224 -7.53 10.73 6.46
N LYS A 225 -7.87 10.85 5.17
CA LYS A 225 -8.76 11.90 4.64
C LYS A 225 -10.20 11.44 4.47
N VAL A 226 -10.44 10.13 4.41
CA VAL A 226 -11.74 9.52 4.06
C VAL A 226 -12.29 8.61 5.15
#